data_AF-I0FEU8-F1
#
_entry.id   AF-I0FEU8-F1
#
_cell.length_a   1.000
_cell.length_b   1.000
_cell.length_c   1.000
_cell.angle_alpha   90.00
_cell.angle_beta   90.00
_cell.angle_gamma   90.00
#
_symmetry.space_group_name_H-M   'P 1'
#
loop_
_entity.id
_entity.type
_entity.pdbx_description
1 polymer ?
#
loop_
_entity_poly.entity_id
_entity_poly.type
_entity_poly.pdbx_seq_one_letter_code
_entity_poly.pdbx_strand_id
1 'polypeptide(L)'
;MMGCNNGGVKGEGQVGGAGGGDGRGLSGAMMEVGRSAENAFYAFLELVSDVLGFTAKATTKKNEVGGYFSNLGAKLGEASKELDKLS
;
A
#
# COMPACT_ATOMS: atom_id res chain seq x y z
N MET A 1 13.75 64.37 1.90
CA MET A 1 12.48 64.81 2.51
C MET A 1 11.34 64.05 1.85
N MET A 2 10.49 63.42 2.69
CA MET A 2 9.12 62.97 2.46
C MET A 2 8.85 61.90 1.36
N GLY A 3 8.13 60.81 1.62
CA GLY A 3 7.30 60.54 2.79
C GLY A 3 6.85 59.08 2.89
N CYS A 4 6.93 58.57 4.12
CA CYS A 4 6.13 57.47 4.62
C CYS A 4 4.66 57.87 4.59
N ASN A 5 3.79 57.03 4.02
CA ASN A 5 2.38 56.99 4.40
C ASN A 5 2.00 55.55 4.72
N ASN A 6 1.82 55.33 6.03
CA ASN A 6 1.17 54.18 6.62
C ASN A 6 -0.27 54.06 6.10
N GLY A 7 -0.67 52.86 5.71
CA GLY A 7 -2.02 52.60 5.24
C GLY A 7 -2.38 51.12 5.18
N GLY A 8 -2.48 50.48 6.36
CA GLY A 8 -3.30 49.29 6.55
C GLY A 8 -2.58 47.94 6.52
N VAL A 9 -2.13 47.47 7.68
CA VAL A 9 -2.02 46.03 7.95
C VAL A 9 -3.44 45.46 8.05
N LYS A 10 -4.01 45.07 6.91
CA LYS A 10 -5.31 44.40 6.86
C LYS A 10 -5.08 42.90 7.08
N GLY A 11 -5.32 42.48 8.32
CA GLY A 11 -5.88 41.21 8.75
C GLY A 11 -5.40 39.93 8.05
N GLU A 12 -4.80 39.07 8.87
CA GLU A 12 -4.86 37.61 8.72
C GLU A 12 -6.24 37.17 8.17
N GLY A 13 -6.23 36.39 7.09
CA GLY A 13 -7.45 35.81 6.52
C GLY A 13 -7.80 36.22 5.10
N GLN A 14 -6.85 36.70 4.28
CA GLN A 14 -7.05 36.65 2.82
C GLN A 14 -6.87 35.22 2.32
N VAL A 15 -7.91 34.41 2.50
CA VAL A 15 -8.19 33.21 1.69
C VAL A 15 -9.49 33.44 0.94
N GLY A 16 -9.48 34.48 0.11
CA GLY A 16 -10.37 34.64 -1.02
C GLY A 16 -9.64 34.22 -2.28
N GLY A 17 -9.60 32.91 -2.53
CA GLY A 17 -9.11 32.32 -3.78
C GLY A 17 -9.98 31.12 -4.12
N ALA A 18 -10.93 31.32 -5.01
CA ALA A 18 -11.75 30.26 -5.59
C ALA A 18 -10.85 29.23 -6.30
N GLY A 19 -11.10 27.95 -6.03
CA GLY A 19 -10.45 26.79 -6.66
C GLY A 19 -10.40 25.67 -5.63
N GLY A 20 -11.27 24.65 -5.65
CA GLY A 20 -11.40 23.79 -6.83
C GLY A 20 -10.06 23.15 -7.20
N GLY A 21 -9.11 23.03 -6.26
CA GLY A 21 -7.86 22.34 -6.47
C GLY A 21 -8.04 20.88 -6.09
N ASP A 22 -8.34 20.04 -7.10
CA ASP A 22 -7.88 18.64 -7.08
C ASP A 22 -6.48 18.60 -6.47
N GLY A 23 -6.14 17.56 -5.68
CA GLY A 23 -4.86 17.40 -4.98
C GLY A 23 -3.60 17.35 -5.87
N ARG A 24 -3.39 18.32 -6.75
CA ARG A 24 -2.35 18.46 -7.78
C ARG A 24 -1.05 19.03 -7.20
N GLY A 25 -0.68 18.58 -6.00
CA GLY A 25 0.59 18.89 -5.33
C GLY A 25 1.29 17.63 -4.86
N LEU A 26 2.57 17.71 -4.51
CA LEU A 26 3.40 16.58 -4.08
C LEU A 26 2.73 15.72 -2.98
N SER A 27 2.00 16.36 -2.06
CA SER A 27 1.26 15.68 -0.99
C SER A 27 0.08 14.84 -1.49
N GLY A 28 -0.65 15.29 -2.52
CA GLY A 28 -1.72 14.50 -3.13
C GLY A 28 -1.18 13.34 -3.95
N ALA A 29 -0.10 13.57 -4.71
CA ALA A 29 0.61 12.51 -5.43
C ALA A 29 1.16 11.43 -4.48
N MET A 30 1.75 11.81 -3.34
CA MET A 30 2.20 10.85 -2.31
C MET A 30 1.05 10.06 -1.69
N MET A 31 -0.11 10.68 -1.44
CA MET A 31 -1.30 9.99 -0.96
C MET A 31 -1.80 8.95 -1.96
N GLU A 32 -1.80 9.27 -3.25
CA GLU A 32 -2.20 8.36 -4.32
C GLU A 32 -1.22 7.20 -4.50
N VAL A 33 0.08 7.47 -4.41
CA VAL A 33 1.13 6.44 -4.43
C VAL A 33 0.98 5.48 -3.25
N GLY A 34 0.72 6.00 -2.04
CA GLY A 34 0.46 5.16 -0.86
C GLY A 34 -0.72 4.22 -1.08
N ARG A 35 -1.84 4.75 -1.58
CA ARG A 35 -3.05 3.96 -1.85
C ARG A 35 -2.85 2.95 -2.98
N SER A 36 -2.10 3.31 -4.02
CA SER A 36 -1.76 2.40 -5.13
C SER A 36 -0.83 1.27 -4.68
N ALA A 37 0.16 1.56 -3.84
CA ALA A 37 1.08 0.56 -3.30
C ALA A 37 0.35 -0.41 -2.38
N GLU A 38 -0.58 0.08 -1.57
CA GLU A 38 -1.41 -0.72 -0.69
C GLU A 38 -2.33 -1.67 -1.47
N ASN A 39 -3.00 -1.17 -2.52
CA ASN A 39 -3.80 -2.02 -3.41
C ASN A 39 -2.97 -3.09 -4.13
N ALA A 40 -1.79 -2.71 -4.64
CA ALA A 40 -0.89 -3.67 -5.30
C ALA A 40 -0.39 -4.75 -4.33
N PHE A 41 -0.11 -4.36 -3.07
CA PHE A 41 0.29 -5.29 -2.03
C PHE A 41 -0.82 -6.28 -1.68
N TYR A 42 -2.07 -5.82 -1.52
CA TYR A 42 -3.19 -6.72 -1.23
C TYR A 42 -3.56 -7.60 -2.42
N ALA A 43 -3.52 -7.09 -3.66
CA ALA A 43 -3.73 -7.91 -4.86
C ALA A 43 -2.64 -8.97 -5.03
N PHE A 44 -1.39 -8.65 -4.66
CA PHE A 44 -0.32 -9.64 -4.63
C PHE A 44 -0.56 -10.73 -3.58
N LEU A 45 -1.01 -10.36 -2.37
CA LEU A 45 -1.37 -11.33 -1.35
C LEU A 45 -2.56 -12.20 -1.77
N GLU A 46 -3.55 -11.63 -2.45
CA GLU A 46 -4.70 -12.36 -3.00
C GLU A 46 -4.23 -13.37 -4.07
N LEU A 47 -3.42 -12.94 -5.04
CA LEU A 47 -2.84 -13.82 -6.05
C LEU A 47 -2.01 -14.96 -5.44
N VAL A 48 -1.14 -14.64 -4.47
CA VAL A 48 -0.34 -15.65 -3.77
C VAL A 48 -1.25 -16.59 -2.97
N SER A 49 -2.34 -16.07 -2.39
CA SER A 49 -3.31 -16.89 -1.66
C SER A 49 -4.12 -17.80 -2.58
N ASP A 50 -4.45 -17.37 -3.79
CA ASP A 50 -5.13 -18.18 -4.80
C ASP A 50 -4.21 -19.26 -5.37
N VAL A 51 -2.94 -18.92 -5.61
CA VAL A 51 -1.95 -19.86 -6.16
C VAL A 51 -1.50 -20.89 -5.11
N LEU A 52 -1.28 -20.47 -3.86
CA LEU A 52 -0.75 -21.32 -2.80
C LEU A 52 -1.78 -21.80 -1.79
N GLY A 53 -3.05 -21.36 -1.90
CA GLY A 53 -4.17 -21.82 -1.08
C GLY A 53 -4.21 -21.27 0.36
N PHE A 54 -3.58 -20.13 0.64
CA PHE A 54 -3.49 -19.55 1.98
C PHE A 54 -3.96 -18.09 2.06
N THR A 55 -5.18 -17.88 2.54
CA THR A 55 -5.74 -16.54 2.77
C THR A 55 -5.46 -16.06 4.19
N ALA A 56 -4.58 -15.08 4.34
CA ALA A 56 -4.31 -14.46 5.64
C ALA A 56 -5.46 -13.50 6.05
N LYS A 57 -5.83 -13.53 7.34
CA LYS A 57 -6.81 -12.62 7.95
C LYS A 57 -6.09 -11.76 9.00
N ALA A 58 -6.74 -10.69 9.47
CA ALA A 58 -6.19 -9.83 10.53
C ALA A 58 -5.85 -10.59 11.82
N THR A 59 -6.52 -11.71 12.07
CA THR A 59 -6.30 -12.58 13.24
C THR A 59 -5.27 -13.69 13.00
N THR A 60 -4.75 -13.83 11.77
CA THR A 60 -3.80 -14.88 11.42
C THR A 60 -2.47 -14.62 12.10
N LYS A 61 -1.97 -15.62 12.82
CA LYS A 61 -0.71 -15.54 13.56
C LYS A 61 0.46 -15.95 12.68
N LYS A 62 1.65 -15.38 12.95
CA LYS A 62 2.90 -15.69 12.22
C LYS A 62 3.21 -17.19 12.16
N ASN A 63 2.94 -17.94 13.23
CA ASN A 63 3.17 -19.38 13.28
C ASN A 63 2.20 -20.19 12.41
N GLU A 64 0.97 -19.72 12.20
CA GLU A 64 0.00 -20.35 11.30
C GLU A 64 0.47 -20.21 9.85
N VAL A 65 0.96 -19.03 9.47
CA VAL A 65 1.58 -18.78 8.16
C VAL A 65 2.80 -19.68 7.94
N GLY A 66 3.72 -19.68 8.90
CA GLY A 66 4.94 -20.50 8.80
C GLY A 66 4.65 -22.00 8.73
N GLY A 67 3.69 -22.49 9.53
CA GLY A 67 3.26 -23.89 9.52
C GLY A 67 2.64 -24.30 8.19
N TYR A 68 1.79 -23.45 7.61
CA TYR A 68 1.16 -23.73 6.32
C TYR A 68 2.19 -23.93 5.20
N PHE A 69 3.07 -22.94 5.01
CA PHE A 69 4.05 -22.98 3.92
C PHE A 69 5.13 -24.04 4.12
N SER A 70 5.49 -24.36 5.37
CA SER A 70 6.42 -25.46 5.65
C SER A 70 5.82 -26.82 5.25
N ASN A 71 4.54 -27.04 5.55
CA ASN A 71 3.83 -28.26 5.16
C ASN A 71 3.66 -28.35 3.63
N LEU A 72 3.31 -27.24 2.99
CA LEU A 72 3.20 -27.18 1.53
C LEU A 72 4.53 -27.52 0.85
N GLY A 73 5.64 -26.94 1.33
CA GLY A 73 6.97 -27.25 0.82
C GLY A 73 7.38 -28.71 1.00
N ALA A 74 7.05 -29.33 2.14
CA ALA A 74 7.29 -30.75 2.38
C ALA A 74 6.53 -31.63 1.37
N LYS A 75 5.23 -31.38 1.17
CA LYS A 75 4.41 -32.12 0.20
C LYS A 75 4.90 -31.97 -1.24
N LEU A 76 5.30 -30.76 -1.65
CA LEU A 76 5.88 -30.52 -2.97
C LEU A 76 7.21 -31.28 -3.15
N GLY A 77 8.03 -31.34 -2.11
CA GLY A 77 9.28 -32.11 -2.13
C GLY A 77 9.04 -33.61 -2.26
N GLU A 78 8.02 -34.16 -1.59
CA GLU A 78 7.62 -35.56 -1.74
C GLU A 78 7.07 -35.85 -3.13
N ALA A 79 6.14 -35.03 -3.62
CA ALA A 79 5.57 -35.17 -4.96
C ALA A 79 6.65 -35.08 -6.06
N SER A 80 7.64 -34.20 -5.91
CA SER A 80 8.78 -34.12 -6.83
C SER A 80 9.59 -35.42 -6.84
N LYS A 81 9.89 -35.99 -5.68
CA LYS A 81 10.61 -37.27 -5.59
C LYS A 81 9.81 -38.43 -6.17
N GLU A 82 8.50 -38.41 -6.05
CA GLU A 82 7.63 -39.41 -6.69
C GLU A 82 7.63 -39.26 -8.20
N LEU A 83 7.59 -38.03 -8.72
CA LEU A 83 7.67 -37.74 -10.15
C LEU A 83 9.01 -38.16 -10.75
N ASP A 84 10.12 -37.90 -10.05
CA ASP A 84 11.47 -38.33 -10.48
C ASP A 84 11.60 -39.85 -10.57
N LYS A 85 10.80 -40.63 -9.82
CA LYS A 85 10.79 -42.11 -9.94
C LYS A 85 10.01 -42.60 -11.16
N LEU A 86 9.19 -41.74 -11.76
CA LEU A 86 8.38 -42.05 -12.93
C LEU A 86 9.04 -41.59 -14.25
N SER A 87 10.12 -40.81 -14.18
CA SER A 87 10.94 -40.40 -15.33
C SER A 87 12.07 -41.39 -15.60
#